data_AF-A0A815AWD8-F1
#
_entry.id   AF-A0A815AWD8-F1
#
_cell.length_a   1.000
_cell.length_b   1.000
_cell.length_c   1.000
_cell.angle_alpha   90.00
_cell.angle_beta   90.00
_cell.angle_gamma   90.00
#
_symmetry.space_group_name_H-M   'P 1'
#
loop_
_entity.id
_entity.type
_entity.pdbx_description
1 polymer ?
#
loop_
_entity_poly.entity_id
_entity_poly.type
_entity_poly.pdbx_seq_one_letter_code
_entity_poly.pdbx_strand_id
1 'polypeptide(L)'
;MTEEKIRQIFGEMRNKFPSDGMTEAEFIDMFNKDSQGNSLGAPDLCKLLFKTIDQDNSGKINLYKLILTAGLFEKGDPTASIKCLFQLCDSNHDGLTACTEIHNVFSNILMQSSDGKNDPEEMEGVINRAMDIIKKNFNNKTHISEQEFAKICAEHEDIQTITQYAYTILTSGLDDVGEKFA
;
A
#
# COMPACT_ATOMS: atom_id res chain seq x y z
N MET A 1 -1.42 -13.06 9.53
CA MET A 1 -2.42 -13.99 8.99
C MET A 1 -2.00 -15.35 9.45
N THR A 2 -2.93 -16.25 9.74
CA THR A 2 -2.55 -17.66 9.84
C THR A 2 -2.25 -18.19 8.44
N GLU A 3 -1.36 -19.19 8.35
CA GLU A 3 -1.06 -19.86 7.09
C GLU A 3 -2.32 -20.47 6.45
N GLU A 4 -3.29 -20.88 7.28
CA GLU A 4 -4.61 -21.33 6.83
C GLU A 4 -5.39 -20.23 6.11
N LYS A 5 -5.45 -19.02 6.67
CA LYS A 5 -6.17 -17.89 6.05
C LYS A 5 -5.49 -17.45 4.74
N ILE A 6 -4.15 -17.50 4.67
CA ILE A 6 -3.38 -17.30 3.43
C ILE A 6 -3.76 -18.32 2.35
N ARG A 7 -3.83 -19.61 2.71
CA ARG A 7 -4.16 -20.69 1.77
C ARG A 7 -5.60 -20.60 1.28
N GLN A 8 -6.52 -20.21 2.15
CA GLN A 8 -7.92 -20.00 1.81
C GLN A 8 -8.07 -18.87 0.78
N ILE A 9 -7.57 -17.66 1.11
CA ILE A 9 -7.62 -16.49 0.22
C ILE A 9 -6.93 -16.80 -1.13
N PHE A 10 -5.81 -17.52 -1.12
CA PHE A 10 -5.12 -17.93 -2.35
C PHE A 10 -5.96 -18.88 -3.20
N GLY A 11 -6.62 -19.86 -2.59
CA GLY A 11 -7.49 -20.81 -3.28
C GLY A 11 -8.69 -20.11 -3.93
N GLU A 12 -9.31 -19.18 -3.20
CA GLU A 12 -10.44 -18.38 -3.68
C GLU A 12 -10.05 -17.47 -4.85
N MET A 13 -8.93 -16.75 -4.72
CA MET A 13 -8.42 -15.91 -5.80
C MET A 13 -8.05 -16.73 -7.04
N ARG A 14 -7.43 -17.91 -6.87
CA ARG A 14 -7.09 -18.80 -8.00
C ARG A 14 -8.33 -19.36 -8.71
N ASN A 15 -9.42 -19.61 -7.98
CA ASN A 15 -10.68 -20.06 -8.58
C ASN A 15 -11.34 -18.96 -9.42
N LYS A 16 -11.23 -17.70 -8.98
CA LYS A 16 -11.85 -16.55 -9.65
C LYS A 16 -11.01 -15.99 -10.80
N PHE A 17 -9.70 -16.03 -10.68
CA PHE A 17 -8.74 -15.59 -11.70
C PHE A 17 -7.98 -16.83 -12.22
N PRO A 18 -8.53 -17.53 -13.24
CA PRO A 18 -7.90 -18.73 -13.80
C PRO A 18 -6.62 -18.45 -14.59
N SER A 19 -6.28 -17.18 -14.83
CA SER A 19 -4.97 -16.76 -15.35
C SER A 19 -3.92 -16.68 -14.25
N ASP A 20 -2.64 -16.83 -14.59
CA ASP A 20 -1.48 -16.75 -13.66
C ASP A 20 -1.27 -15.36 -13.00
N GLY A 21 -2.26 -14.47 -13.07
CA GLY A 21 -2.24 -13.17 -12.44
C GLY A 21 -3.56 -12.41 -12.60
N MET A 22 -3.65 -11.31 -11.86
CA MET A 22 -4.77 -10.38 -11.80
C MET A 22 -4.39 -9.08 -12.53
N THR A 23 -5.24 -8.60 -13.43
CA THR A 23 -5.04 -7.33 -14.15
C THR A 23 -5.42 -6.12 -13.28
N GLU A 24 -5.00 -4.93 -13.69
CA GLU A 24 -5.31 -3.68 -12.96
C GLU A 24 -6.81 -3.45 -12.81
N ALA A 25 -7.59 -3.72 -13.86
CA ALA A 25 -9.04 -3.59 -13.83
C ALA A 25 -9.69 -4.57 -12.86
N GLU A 26 -9.21 -5.82 -12.82
CA GLU A 26 -9.69 -6.84 -11.88
C GLU A 26 -9.32 -6.52 -10.43
N PHE A 27 -8.12 -5.99 -10.21
CA PHE A 27 -7.66 -5.54 -8.90
C PHE A 27 -8.52 -4.38 -8.40
N ILE A 28 -8.72 -3.35 -9.20
CA ILE A 28 -9.58 -2.22 -8.83
C ILE A 28 -11.02 -2.70 -8.60
N ASP A 29 -11.57 -3.56 -9.46
CA ASP A 29 -12.93 -4.07 -9.27
C ASP A 29 -13.08 -4.82 -7.94
N MET A 30 -12.05 -5.55 -7.53
CA MET A 30 -12.06 -6.34 -6.31
C MET A 30 -11.84 -5.49 -5.05
N PHE A 31 -10.85 -4.59 -5.07
CA PHE A 31 -10.39 -3.79 -3.93
C PHE A 31 -11.09 -2.43 -3.79
N ASN A 32 -11.73 -1.91 -4.84
CA ASN A 32 -12.50 -0.68 -4.78
C ASN A 32 -13.99 -0.94 -4.49
N LYS A 33 -14.37 -2.15 -4.08
CA LYS A 33 -15.75 -2.48 -3.69
C LYS A 33 -15.77 -3.12 -2.31
N ASP A 34 -16.75 -2.81 -1.48
CA ASP A 34 -16.99 -3.53 -0.22
C ASP A 34 -17.63 -4.91 -0.48
N SER A 35 -17.82 -5.71 0.57
CA SER A 35 -18.49 -7.02 0.51
C SER A 35 -19.93 -6.98 -0.02
N GLN A 36 -20.57 -5.81 -0.02
CA GLN A 36 -21.92 -5.57 -0.56
C GLN A 36 -21.91 -5.02 -2.00
N GLY A 37 -20.73 -4.83 -2.60
CA GLY A 37 -20.54 -4.33 -3.96
C GLY A 37 -20.57 -2.80 -4.10
N ASN A 38 -20.59 -2.05 -3.00
CA ASN A 38 -20.54 -0.59 -3.02
C ASN A 38 -19.11 -0.12 -3.29
N SER A 39 -18.96 0.88 -4.14
CA SER A 39 -17.65 1.46 -4.43
C SER A 39 -17.07 2.13 -3.18
N LEU A 40 -15.87 1.72 -2.77
CA LEU A 40 -15.10 2.33 -1.68
C LEU A 40 -14.54 3.71 -2.05
N GLY A 41 -14.66 4.13 -3.31
CA GLY A 41 -14.33 5.48 -3.76
C GLY A 41 -12.82 5.72 -3.89
N ALA A 42 -12.03 4.65 -3.92
CA ALA A 42 -10.59 4.66 -3.89
C ALA A 42 -9.90 4.02 -5.12
N PRO A 43 -10.31 4.32 -6.37
CA PRO A 43 -9.70 3.72 -7.55
C PRO A 43 -8.23 4.10 -7.69
N ASP A 44 -7.83 5.31 -7.31
CA ASP A 44 -6.44 5.78 -7.49
C ASP A 44 -5.46 5.14 -6.50
N LEU A 45 -5.92 4.81 -5.29
CA LEU A 45 -5.13 3.99 -4.37
C LEU A 45 -5.03 2.55 -4.87
N CYS A 46 -6.12 1.98 -5.39
CA CYS A 46 -6.07 0.65 -5.99
C CYS A 46 -5.07 0.59 -7.16
N LYS A 47 -5.00 1.63 -8.01
CA LYS A 47 -3.98 1.75 -9.07
C LYS A 47 -2.56 1.83 -8.51
N LEU A 48 -2.36 2.59 -7.44
CA LEU A 48 -1.05 2.73 -6.80
C LEU A 48 -0.58 1.41 -6.18
N LEU A 49 -1.47 0.75 -5.44
CA LEU A 49 -1.24 -0.59 -4.91
C LEU A 49 -0.96 -1.58 -6.04
N PHE A 50 -1.71 -1.48 -7.15
CA PHE A 50 -1.51 -2.37 -8.28
C PHE A 50 -0.10 -2.26 -8.84
N LYS A 51 0.33 -1.03 -9.17
CA LYS A 51 1.68 -0.75 -9.69
C LYS A 51 2.79 -1.21 -8.77
N THR A 52 2.58 -1.06 -7.46
CA THR A 52 3.57 -1.46 -6.46
C THR A 52 3.83 -2.97 -6.46
N ILE A 53 2.79 -3.75 -6.74
CA ILE A 53 2.87 -5.21 -6.72
C ILE A 53 3.32 -5.73 -8.10
N ASP A 54 2.88 -5.08 -9.19
CA ASP A 54 3.29 -5.30 -10.59
C ASP A 54 4.70 -4.74 -10.89
N GLN A 55 5.69 -5.15 -10.10
CA GLN A 55 7.07 -4.60 -10.16
C GLN A 55 7.80 -4.87 -11.49
N ASP A 56 7.39 -5.90 -12.23
CA ASP A 56 7.92 -6.19 -13.57
C ASP A 56 7.15 -5.47 -14.68
N ASN A 57 6.18 -4.62 -14.31
CA ASN A 57 5.33 -3.84 -15.21
C ASN A 57 4.66 -4.74 -16.26
N SER A 58 4.32 -5.97 -15.86
CA SER A 58 3.73 -6.98 -16.71
C SER A 58 2.27 -6.69 -17.05
N GLY A 59 1.67 -5.72 -16.33
CA GLY A 59 0.24 -5.44 -16.34
C GLY A 59 -0.57 -6.50 -15.59
N LYS A 60 0.10 -7.38 -14.84
CA LYS A 60 -0.51 -8.50 -14.10
C LYS A 60 0.19 -8.74 -12.77
N ILE A 61 -0.59 -8.73 -11.70
CA ILE A 61 -0.10 -9.12 -10.38
C ILE A 61 -0.18 -10.62 -10.20
N ASN A 62 0.94 -11.22 -9.82
CA ASN A 62 0.94 -12.59 -9.31
C ASN A 62 0.21 -12.64 -7.94
N LEU A 63 -0.85 -13.44 -7.86
CA LEU A 63 -1.68 -13.62 -6.66
C LEU A 63 -0.86 -14.04 -5.42
N TYR A 64 0.19 -14.84 -5.61
CA TYR A 64 1.10 -15.22 -4.52
C TYR A 64 1.85 -14.00 -3.97
N LYS A 65 2.27 -13.09 -4.84
CA LYS A 65 2.98 -11.86 -4.47
C LYS A 65 2.04 -10.91 -3.72
N LEU A 66 0.79 -10.76 -4.16
CA LEU A 66 -0.23 -9.98 -3.46
C LEU A 66 -0.42 -10.46 -2.01
N ILE A 67 -0.59 -11.77 -1.81
CA ILE A 67 -0.82 -12.34 -0.47
C ILE A 67 0.45 -12.31 0.39
N LEU A 68 1.62 -12.50 -0.21
CA LEU A 68 2.89 -12.32 0.51
C LEU A 68 3.06 -10.88 0.98
N THR A 69 2.82 -9.89 0.11
CA THR A 69 2.88 -8.47 0.45
C THR A 69 1.95 -8.15 1.61
N ALA A 70 0.71 -8.64 1.54
CA ALA A 70 -0.25 -8.54 2.64
C ALA A 70 0.21 -9.19 3.95
N GLY A 71 0.75 -10.41 3.87
CA GLY A 71 1.25 -11.13 5.03
C GLY A 71 2.49 -10.49 5.66
N LEU A 72 3.30 -9.76 4.88
CA LEU A 72 4.41 -8.95 5.38
C LEU A 72 3.91 -7.75 6.17
N PHE A 73 2.86 -7.10 5.69
CA PHE A 73 2.16 -6.02 6.40
C PHE A 73 1.59 -6.49 7.74
N GLU A 74 1.00 -7.69 7.78
CA GLU A 74 0.32 -8.23 8.97
C GLU A 74 1.23 -8.76 10.08
N LYS A 75 2.52 -8.96 9.79
CA LYS A 75 3.43 -9.59 10.77
C LYS A 75 3.84 -8.68 11.92
N GLY A 76 3.39 -7.43 11.97
CA GLY A 76 3.75 -6.48 13.03
C GLY A 76 5.26 -6.24 13.12
N ASP A 77 6.03 -6.65 12.11
CA ASP A 77 7.45 -6.37 11.98
C ASP A 77 7.57 -4.98 11.33
N PRO A 78 7.98 -3.96 12.10
CA PRO A 78 8.09 -2.60 11.58
C PRO A 78 9.01 -2.54 10.36
N THR A 79 10.03 -3.39 10.30
CA THR A 79 11.02 -3.44 9.21
C THR A 79 10.37 -3.89 7.91
N ALA A 80 9.49 -4.90 7.96
CA ALA A 80 8.80 -5.42 6.79
C ALA A 80 7.77 -4.41 6.25
N SER A 81 7.00 -3.77 7.14
CA SER A 81 6.02 -2.76 6.77
C SER A 81 6.67 -1.51 6.16
N ILE A 82 7.80 -1.07 6.73
CA ILE A 82 8.59 0.05 6.20
C ILE A 82 9.17 -0.28 4.82
N LYS A 83 9.73 -1.49 4.64
CA LYS A 83 10.23 -1.95 3.34
C LYS A 83 9.11 -1.95 2.30
N CYS A 84 7.92 -2.37 2.68
CA CYS A 84 6.80 -2.36 1.76
C CYS A 84 6.29 -0.95 1.45
N LEU A 85 6.30 -0.04 2.43
CA LEU A 85 5.99 1.37 2.19
C LEU A 85 7.02 2.03 1.26
N PHE A 86 8.30 1.67 1.39
CA PHE A 86 9.33 2.10 0.43
C PHE A 86 9.01 1.60 -0.98
N GLN A 87 8.66 0.32 -1.11
CA GLN A 87 8.26 -0.26 -2.41
C GLN A 87 6.99 0.39 -2.98
N LEU A 88 6.06 0.82 -2.12
CA LEU A 88 4.88 1.61 -2.52
C LEU A 88 5.30 2.95 -3.14
N CYS A 89 6.30 3.60 -2.54
CA CYS A 89 6.82 4.88 -3.03
C CYS A 89 7.68 4.72 -4.30
N ASP A 90 8.50 3.67 -4.39
CA ASP A 90 9.43 3.40 -5.49
C ASP A 90 8.67 2.95 -6.76
N SER A 91 8.05 3.92 -7.44
CA SER A 91 7.13 3.69 -8.55
C SER A 91 7.85 3.31 -9.85
N ASN A 92 9.14 3.64 -9.98
CA ASN A 92 9.97 3.33 -11.14
C ASN A 92 10.90 2.13 -10.91
N HIS A 93 10.93 1.59 -9.69
CA HIS A 93 11.69 0.40 -9.27
C HIS A 93 13.20 0.53 -9.48
N ASP A 94 13.73 1.75 -9.35
CA ASP A 94 15.17 1.99 -9.44
C ASP A 94 15.89 1.80 -8.09
N GLY A 95 15.14 1.44 -7.03
CA GLY A 95 15.65 1.26 -5.68
C GLY A 95 15.89 2.59 -4.95
N LEU A 96 15.42 3.70 -5.53
CA LEU A 96 15.44 5.04 -4.98
C LEU A 96 14.01 5.61 -5.04
N THR A 97 13.72 6.54 -4.14
CA THR A 97 12.41 7.21 -4.12
C THR A 97 12.59 8.71 -4.23
N ALA A 98 11.89 9.32 -5.19
CA ALA A 98 11.84 10.75 -5.35
C ALA A 98 10.83 11.37 -4.38
N CYS A 99 11.07 12.63 -4.01
CA CYS A 99 10.19 13.37 -3.11
C CYS A 99 8.74 13.49 -3.65
N THR A 100 8.58 13.54 -4.97
CA THR A 100 7.28 13.59 -5.65
C THR A 100 6.54 12.26 -5.57
N GLU A 101 7.26 11.14 -5.62
CA GLU A 101 6.65 9.81 -5.52
C GLU A 101 6.14 9.57 -4.11
N ILE A 102 6.95 9.91 -3.10
CA ILE A 102 6.56 9.77 -1.70
C ILE A 102 5.34 10.65 -1.38
N HIS A 103 5.33 11.90 -1.85
CA HIS A 103 4.18 12.80 -1.68
C HIS A 103 2.90 12.18 -2.25
N ASN A 104 2.94 11.71 -3.49
CA ASN A 104 1.77 11.12 -4.14
C ASN A 104 1.24 9.91 -3.38
N VAL A 105 2.13 9.05 -2.88
CA VAL A 105 1.75 7.86 -2.11
C VAL A 105 1.15 8.25 -0.77
N PHE A 106 1.78 9.16 -0.03
CA PHE A 106 1.33 9.58 1.30
C PHE A 106 -0.01 10.33 1.23
N SER A 107 -0.18 11.21 0.25
CA SER A 107 -1.46 11.88 0.00
C SER A 107 -2.58 10.89 -0.30
N ASN A 108 -2.32 9.91 -1.18
CA ASN A 108 -3.31 8.90 -1.51
C ASN A 108 -3.67 8.00 -0.32
N ILE A 109 -2.70 7.61 0.53
CA ILE A 109 -2.98 6.81 1.72
C ILE A 109 -3.87 7.59 2.70
N LEU A 110 -3.50 8.84 3.00
CA LEU A 110 -4.21 9.62 4.01
C LEU A 110 -5.61 10.02 3.55
N MET A 111 -5.77 10.48 2.30
CA MET A 111 -7.09 10.81 1.73
C MET A 111 -8.09 9.64 1.72
N GLN A 112 -7.60 8.40 1.74
CA GLN A 112 -8.47 7.22 1.76
C GLN A 112 -8.71 6.67 3.17
N SER A 113 -7.83 6.99 4.12
CA SER A 113 -8.06 6.69 5.53
C SER A 113 -9.02 7.66 6.21
N SER A 114 -9.37 8.77 5.56
CA SER A 114 -10.46 9.64 5.99
C SER A 114 -11.82 9.00 5.67
N ASP A 115 -12.29 8.12 6.54
CA ASP A 115 -13.68 7.63 6.59
C ASP A 115 -14.68 8.77 6.98
N GLY A 116 -14.39 10.03 6.63
CA GLY A 116 -15.09 11.23 7.08
C GLY A 116 -14.88 11.58 8.56
N LYS A 117 -13.99 10.87 9.27
CA LYS A 117 -13.70 11.08 10.70
C LYS A 117 -12.47 11.94 10.99
N ASN A 118 -11.54 12.02 10.04
CA ASN A 118 -10.30 12.76 10.19
C ASN A 118 -10.45 14.14 9.53
N ASP A 119 -9.97 15.19 10.20
CA ASP A 119 -9.99 16.55 9.68
C ASP A 119 -9.02 16.64 8.47
N PRO A 120 -9.49 17.06 7.28
CA PRO A 120 -8.63 17.26 6.12
C PRO A 120 -7.42 18.17 6.41
N GLU A 121 -7.59 19.21 7.24
CA GLU A 121 -6.49 20.10 7.62
C GLU A 121 -5.44 19.38 8.47
N GLU A 122 -5.87 18.47 9.35
CA GLU A 122 -4.96 17.67 10.18
C GLU A 122 -4.16 16.69 9.31
N MET A 123 -4.82 16.02 8.35
CA MET A 123 -4.17 15.10 7.42
C MET A 123 -3.16 15.80 6.52
N GLU A 124 -3.51 16.96 5.99
CA GLU A 124 -2.59 17.78 5.20
C GLU A 124 -1.41 18.26 6.07
N GLY A 125 -1.65 18.53 7.36
CA GLY A 125 -0.60 18.78 8.35
C GLY A 125 0.36 17.59 8.51
N VAL A 126 -0.15 16.36 8.60
CA VAL A 126 0.68 15.14 8.69
C VAL A 126 1.55 14.97 7.43
N ILE A 127 0.96 15.15 6.24
CA ILE A 127 1.71 15.07 4.96
C ILE A 127 2.81 16.12 4.94
N ASN A 128 2.48 17.38 5.24
CA ASN A 128 3.45 18.48 5.18
C ASN A 128 4.63 18.24 6.14
N ARG A 129 4.37 17.78 7.37
CA ARG A 129 5.42 17.44 8.33
C ARG A 129 6.29 16.27 7.85
N ALA A 130 5.67 15.19 7.37
CA ALA A 130 6.38 14.04 6.81
C ALA A 130 7.25 14.45 5.62
N MET A 131 6.73 15.28 4.71
CA MET A 131 7.47 15.77 3.55
C MET A 131 8.61 16.71 3.93
N ASP A 132 8.45 17.55 4.96
CA ASP A 132 9.52 18.41 5.45
C ASP A 132 10.67 17.60 6.08
N ILE A 133 10.35 16.53 6.80
CA ILE A 133 11.32 15.58 7.34
C ILE A 133 12.10 14.92 6.19
N ILE A 134 11.39 14.45 5.17
CA ILE A 134 11.98 13.79 4.01
C ILE A 134 12.87 14.75 3.23
N LYS A 135 12.39 15.96 2.92
CA LYS A 135 13.18 17.00 2.22
C LYS A 135 14.46 17.38 2.97
N LYS A 136 14.42 17.46 4.31
CA LYS A 136 15.62 17.71 5.12
C LYS A 136 16.64 16.58 4.98
N ASN A 137 16.18 15.34 4.90
CA ASN A 137 17.05 14.16 4.74
C ASN A 137 17.55 13.96 3.30
N PHE A 138 16.91 14.56 2.30
CA PHE A 138 17.45 14.58 0.94
C PHE A 138 18.81 15.30 0.90
N ASN A 139 19.06 16.34 1.72
CA ASN A 139 20.37 17.01 1.80
C ASN A 139 21.04 17.27 0.42
N ASN A 140 20.31 17.90 -0.50
CA ASN A 140 20.64 18.14 -1.92
C ASN A 140 20.61 16.91 -2.86
N LYS A 141 20.22 15.73 -2.38
CA LYS A 141 19.89 14.60 -3.24
C LYS A 141 18.55 14.85 -3.93
N THR A 142 18.32 14.13 -5.02
CA THR A 142 17.04 14.09 -5.74
C THR A 142 16.22 12.85 -5.40
N HIS A 143 16.82 11.88 -4.70
CA HIS A 143 16.19 10.63 -4.27
C HIS A 143 16.80 10.12 -2.95
N ILE A 144 16.08 9.26 -2.25
CA ILE A 144 16.57 8.54 -1.05
C ILE A 144 16.48 7.02 -1.25
N SER A 145 17.44 6.30 -0.66
CA SER A 145 17.51 4.84 -0.70
C SER A 145 16.59 4.18 0.34
N GLU A 146 16.33 2.87 0.19
CA GLU A 146 15.56 2.06 1.15
C GLU A 146 16.09 2.24 2.59
N GLN A 147 17.41 2.24 2.78
CA GLN A 147 18.02 2.36 4.11
C GLN A 147 17.78 3.73 4.74
N GLU A 148 17.84 4.79 3.94
CA GLU A 148 17.58 6.15 4.39
C GLU A 148 16.10 6.33 4.72
N PHE A 149 15.22 5.85 3.86
CA PHE A 149 13.78 5.86 4.10
C PHE A 149 13.42 5.06 5.37
N ALA A 150 14.03 3.90 5.56
CA ALA A 150 13.78 3.08 6.74
C ALA A 150 14.23 3.75 8.04
N LYS A 151 15.38 4.42 8.01
CA LYS A 151 15.86 5.22 9.15
C LYS A 151 14.89 6.36 9.48
N ILE A 152 14.44 7.09 8.46
CA ILE A 152 13.47 8.17 8.62
C ILE A 152 12.15 7.66 9.20
N CYS A 153 11.62 6.53 8.70
CA CYS A 153 10.40 5.92 9.23
C CYS A 153 10.54 5.49 10.70
N ALA A 154 11.71 4.97 11.09
CA ALA A 154 11.95 4.56 12.47
C ALA A 154 12.04 5.75 13.44
N GLU A 155 12.48 6.92 12.99
CA GLU A 155 12.71 8.11 13.82
C GLU A 155 11.50 9.06 13.91
N HIS A 156 10.49 8.91 13.04
CA HIS A 156 9.41 9.90 12.90
C HIS A 156 7.99 9.30 12.96
N GLU A 157 7.24 9.67 13.99
CA GLU A 157 5.88 9.19 14.30
C GLU A 157 4.85 9.49 13.20
N ASP A 158 4.95 10.64 12.52
CA ASP A 158 4.06 10.99 11.41
C ASP A 158 4.15 9.96 10.26
N ILE A 159 5.34 9.42 9.99
CA ILE A 159 5.55 8.45 8.90
C ILE A 159 5.12 7.05 9.33
N GLN A 160 5.28 6.72 10.61
CA GLN A 160 4.73 5.49 11.21
C GLN A 160 3.21 5.49 11.13
N THR A 161 2.58 6.64 11.39
CA THR A 161 1.13 6.83 11.26
C THR A 161 0.66 6.55 9.82
N ILE A 162 1.35 7.09 8.82
CA ILE A 162 1.04 6.82 7.40
C ILE A 162 1.24 5.33 7.07
N THR A 163 2.29 4.70 7.60
CA THR A 163 2.53 3.25 7.44
C THR A 163 1.36 2.44 8.00
N GLN A 164 0.83 2.83 9.16
CA GLN A 164 -0.30 2.18 9.81
C GLN A 164 -1.61 2.36 9.02
N TYR A 165 -1.81 3.52 8.38
CA TYR A 165 -2.95 3.71 7.48
C TYR A 165 -2.83 2.86 6.22
N ALA A 166 -1.66 2.81 5.59
CA ALA A 166 -1.41 1.95 4.43
C ALA A 166 -1.69 0.48 4.75
N TYR A 167 -1.24 0.04 5.93
CA TYR A 167 -1.53 -1.29 6.48
C TYR A 167 -3.05 -1.53 6.58
N THR A 168 -3.77 -0.64 7.26
CA THR A 168 -5.20 -0.79 7.53
C THR A 168 -6.00 -0.94 6.24
N ILE A 169 -5.69 -0.13 5.23
CA ILE A 169 -6.38 -0.17 3.93
C ILE A 169 -6.09 -1.47 3.17
N LEU A 170 -4.84 -1.95 3.22
CA LEU A 170 -4.47 -3.21 2.58
C LEU A 170 -5.13 -4.41 3.24
N THR A 171 -5.16 -4.45 4.57
CA THR A 171 -5.79 -5.56 5.30
C THR A 171 -7.31 -5.53 5.21
N SER A 172 -7.95 -4.36 5.27
CA SER A 172 -9.40 -4.27 5.11
C SER A 172 -9.85 -4.75 3.72
N GLY A 173 -9.13 -4.35 2.67
CA GLY A 173 -9.39 -4.83 1.32
C GLY A 173 -9.24 -6.35 1.16
N LEU A 174 -8.37 -6.98 1.93
CA LEU A 174 -8.16 -8.44 1.90
C LEU A 174 -9.13 -9.22 2.79
N ASP A 175 -9.53 -8.65 3.92
CA ASP A 175 -10.60 -9.22 4.74
C ASP A 175 -11.93 -9.18 3.97
N ASP A 176 -12.22 -8.10 3.26
CA ASP A 176 -13.38 -8.00 2.36
C ASP A 176 -13.31 -9.04 1.22
N VAL A 177 -12.12 -9.30 0.69
CA VAL A 177 -11.89 -10.39 -0.27
C VAL A 177 -12.24 -11.72 0.38
N GLY A 178 -11.70 -12.02 1.57
CA GLY A 178 -12.01 -13.25 2.30
C GLY A 178 -13.50 -13.42 2.61
N GLU A 179 -14.21 -12.36 2.98
CA GLU A 179 -15.66 -12.42 3.24
C GLU A 179 -16.51 -12.52 1.96
N LYS A 180 -16.09 -11.90 0.86
CA LYS A 180 -16.78 -12.04 -0.45
C LYS A 180 -16.73 -13.46 -1.01
N PHE A 181 -15.77 -14.27 -0.55
CA PHE A 181 -15.49 -15.59 -1.10
C PHE A 181 -15.67 -16.74 -0.09
N ALA A 182 -16.02 -16.44 1.17
CA ALA A 182 -16.47 -17.38 2.19
C ALA A 182 -17.97 -17.72 2.05
#